data_AF-A0A0S3REW4-F1
#
_entry.id   AF-A0A0S3REW4-F1
#
_cell.length_a   1.000
_cell.length_b   1.000
_cell.length_c   1.000
_cell.angle_alpha   90.00
_cell.angle_beta   90.00
_cell.angle_gamma   90.00
#
_symmetry.space_group_name_H-M   'P 1'
#
loop_
_entity.id
_entity.type
_entity.pdbx_description
1 polymer ?
#
loop_
_entity_poly.entity_id
_entity_poly.type
_entity_poly.pdbx_seq_one_letter_code
_entity_poly.pdbx_strand_id
1 'polypeptide(L)' 'MDRSWMNERRISEEYEKGVSKFLQYVEQNAKSVNGTYFCPCVRCLNQIRQDLGNVRDHLFMYGIMRTYTV' A
#
# COMPACT_ATOMS: atom_id res chain seq x y z
N MET A 1 1.68 4.39 12.43
CA MET A 1 1.38 5.12 11.17
C MET A 1 -0.10 5.49 11.20
N ASP A 2 -0.44 6.73 10.85
CA ASP A 2 -1.86 7.09 10.68
C ASP A 2 -2.48 6.22 9.58
N ARG A 3 -3.65 5.63 9.85
CA ARG A 3 -4.38 4.75 8.94
C ARG A 3 -5.66 5.40 8.40
N SER A 4 -5.97 6.64 8.82
CA SER A 4 -7.14 7.40 8.38
C SER A 4 -7.23 7.49 6.85
N TRP A 5 -6.08 7.72 6.19
CA TRP A 5 -5.93 7.83 4.74
C TRP A 5 -6.48 6.63 3.97
N MET A 6 -6.52 5.43 4.56
CA MET A 6 -7.05 4.23 3.90
C MET A 6 -8.54 4.33 3.56
N ASN A 7 -9.25 5.22 4.26
CA ASN A 7 -10.67 5.48 4.06
C ASN A 7 -10.94 6.70 3.17
N GLU A 8 -9.91 7.46 2.82
CA GLU A 8 -10.03 8.65 1.98
C GLU A 8 -10.31 8.27 0.52
N ARG A 9 -10.79 9.25 -0.25
CA ARG A 9 -11.00 9.06 -1.70
C ARG A 9 -9.65 8.87 -2.37
N ARG A 10 -9.53 7.88 -3.26
CA ARG A 10 -8.26 7.55 -3.96
C ARG A 10 -7.68 8.70 -4.79
N ILE A 11 -8.50 9.68 -5.17
CA ILE A 11 -8.10 10.89 -5.90
C ILE A 11 -7.74 12.06 -4.98
N SER A 12 -7.88 11.89 -3.66
CA SER A 12 -7.60 12.95 -2.70
C SER A 12 -6.12 13.02 -2.37
N GLU A 13 -5.68 14.20 -1.98
CA GLU A 13 -4.28 14.44 -1.61
C GLU A 13 -3.92 13.67 -0.32
N GLU A 14 -4.87 13.48 0.58
CA GLU A 14 -4.72 12.71 1.81
C GLU A 14 -4.41 11.23 1.51
N TYR A 15 -5.11 10.64 0.53
CA TYR A 15 -4.85 9.28 0.10
C TYR A 15 -3.46 9.16 -0.53
N GLU A 16 -3.08 10.07 -1.42
CA GLU A 16 -1.75 10.07 -2.04
C GLU A 16 -0.62 10.23 -1.04
N LYS A 17 -0.75 11.17 -0.09
CA LYS A 17 0.19 11.36 1.02
C LYS A 17 0.27 10.11 1.90
N GLY A 18 -0.87 9.49 2.19
CA GLY A 18 -0.97 8.24 2.92
C GLY A 18 -0.23 7.09 2.26
N VAL A 19 -0.48 6.86 0.97
CA VAL A 19 0.19 5.84 0.15
C VAL A 19 1.70 6.10 0.11
N SER A 20 2.12 7.34 -0.12
CA SER A 20 3.56 7.67 -0.23
C SER A 20 4.30 7.41 1.09
N LYS A 21 3.71 7.82 2.23
CA LYS A 21 4.26 7.50 3.55
C LYS A 21 4.27 5.99 3.78
N PHE A 22 3.20 5.28 3.41
CA PHE A 22 3.10 3.82 3.55
C PHE A 22 4.22 3.09 2.81
N LEU A 23 4.45 3.43 1.54
CA LEU A 23 5.52 2.81 0.74
C LEU A 23 6.90 3.09 1.32
N GLN A 24 7.15 4.33 1.78
CA GLN A 24 8.41 4.67 2.46
C GLN A 24 8.61 3.85 3.74
N TYR A 25 7.55 3.65 4.54
CA TYR A 25 7.61 2.81 5.72
C TYR A 25 7.92 1.35 5.37
N VAL A 26 7.26 0.81 4.33
CA VAL A 26 7.51 -0.56 3.84
C VAL A 26 8.95 -0.72 3.36
N GLU A 27 9.47 0.24 2.60
CA GLU A 27 10.85 0.21 2.11
C GLU A 27 11.88 0.18 3.27
N GLN A 28 11.65 0.98 4.31
CA GLN A 28 12.57 1.10 5.45
C GLN A 28 12.48 -0.07 6.44
N ASN A 29 11.30 -0.68 6.59
CA ASN A 29 11.03 -1.61 7.70
C ASN A 29 10.72 -3.04 7.26
N ALA A 30 10.23 -3.27 6.04
CA ALA A 30 9.85 -4.60 5.60
C ALA A 30 11.02 -5.33 4.93
N LYS A 31 11.14 -6.63 5.21
CA LYS A 31 12.09 -7.50 4.51
C LYS A 31 11.60 -7.74 3.09
N SER A 32 12.33 -7.20 2.11
CA SER A 32 12.08 -7.49 0.71
C SER A 32 12.57 -8.90 0.36
N VAL A 33 11.92 -9.53 -0.61
CA VAL A 33 12.42 -10.74 -1.28
C VAL A 33 12.58 -10.37 -2.75
N ASN A 34 13.82 -10.33 -3.24
CA ASN A 34 14.14 -9.88 -4.61
C ASN A 34 13.54 -8.50 -4.94
N GLY A 35 13.54 -7.57 -3.98
CA GLY A 35 12.98 -6.23 -4.17
C GLY A 35 11.44 -6.16 -4.19
N THR A 36 10.76 -7.24 -3.80
CA THR A 36 9.28 -7.31 -3.77
C THR A 36 8.71 -7.44 -2.36
N TYR A 37 7.51 -6.89 -2.18
CA TYR A 37 6.76 -6.76 -0.93
C TYR A 37 5.34 -7.29 -1.11
N PHE A 38 4.72 -7.77 -0.04
CA PHE A 38 3.31 -8.17 -0.12
C PHE A 38 2.43 -6.95 -0.42
N CYS A 39 1.59 -7.08 -1.45
CA CYS A 39 0.72 -6.02 -1.90
C CYS A 39 -0.59 -6.04 -1.10
N PRO A 40 -0.91 -4.97 -0.33
CA PRO A 40 -2.10 -4.93 0.52
C PRO A 40 -3.37 -4.48 -0.22
N CYS A 41 -3.34 -4.42 -1.55
CA CYS A 41 -4.51 -4.01 -2.32
C CYS A 41 -5.62 -5.07 -2.24
N VAL A 42 -6.86 -4.67 -2.51
CA VAL A 42 -8.03 -5.56 -2.49
C VAL A 42 -7.97 -6.72 -3.49
N ARG A 43 -7.09 -6.65 -4.50
CA ARG A 43 -6.88 -7.74 -5.48
C ARG A 43 -5.84 -8.75 -5.02
N CYS A 44 -4.74 -8.29 -4.43
CA CYS A 44 -3.62 -9.13 -4.02
C CYS A 44 -3.82 -9.73 -2.63
N LEU A 45 -4.69 -9.13 -1.81
CA LEU A 45 -5.07 -9.60 -0.47
C LEU A 45 -3.88 -9.85 0.48
N ASN A 46 -2.79 -9.09 0.33
CA ASN A 46 -1.54 -9.31 1.06
C ASN A 46 -0.92 -10.72 0.84
N GLN A 47 -1.27 -11.40 -0.25
CA GLN A 47 -0.74 -12.73 -0.61
C GLN A 47 0.24 -12.68 -1.78
N ILE A 48 0.10 -11.69 -2.67
CA ILE A 48 0.94 -11.54 -3.87
C ILE A 48 2.04 -10.52 -3.60
N ARG A 49 3.28 -10.87 -3.95
CA ARG A 49 4.42 -9.96 -3.88
C ARG A 49 4.52 -9.11 -5.16
N GLN A 50 4.81 -7.83 -4.98
CA GLN A 50 4.99 -6.84 -6.04
C GLN A 50 6.14 -5.90 -5.66
N ASP A 51 6.81 -5.30 -6.63
CA ASP A 51 7.70 -4.17 -6.35
C ASP A 51 6.90 -2.93 -5.90
N LEU A 52 7.57 -1.95 -5.29
CA LEU A 52 6.91 -0.78 -4.71
C LEU A 52 6.14 0.07 -5.74
N GLY A 53 6.59 0.10 -7.01
CA GLY A 53 5.89 0.79 -8.08
C GLY A 53 4.54 0.14 -8.36
N ASN A 54 4.55 -1.18 -8.57
CA ASN A 54 3.32 -1.95 -8.75
C ASN A 54 2.41 -1.91 -7.51
N VAL A 55 2.96 -1.90 -6.29
CA VAL A 55 2.15 -1.70 -5.08
C VAL A 55 1.48 -0.33 -5.11
N ARG A 56 2.19 0.75 -5.46
CA ARG A 56 1.61 2.09 -5.60
C ARG A 56 0.45 2.09 -6.59
N ASP A 57 0.68 1.56 -7.78
CA ASP A 57 -0.31 1.54 -8.86
C ASP A 57 -1.56 0.74 -8.44
N HIS A 58 -1.37 -0.43 -7.83
CA HIS A 58 -2.47 -1.22 -7.31
C HIS A 58 -3.26 -0.51 -6.21
N LEU A 59 -2.60 0.27 -5.35
CA LEU A 59 -3.26 1.07 -4.33
C LEU A 59 -4.11 2.19 -4.94
N PHE A 60 -3.67 2.80 -6.05
CA PHE A 60 -4.47 3.80 -6.77
C PHE A 60 -5.57 3.17 -7.63
N MET A 61 -5.33 2.02 -8.27
CA MET A 61 -6.27 1.37 -9.20
C MET A 61 -7.34 0.54 -8.50
N TYR A 62 -6.99 -0.17 -7.43
CA TYR A 62 -7.87 -1.10 -6.74
C TYR A 62 -8.22 -0.65 -5.32
N GLY A 63 -7.35 0.14 -4.69
CA GLY A 63 -7.51 0.54 -3.29
C GLY A 63 -6.88 -0.45 -2.33
N ILE A 64 -6.56 0.04 -1.14
CA ILE A 64 -6.07 -0.77 -0.03
C ILE A 64 -7.21 -1.59 0.60
N MET A 65 -6.88 -2.80 1.06
CA MET A 65 -7.77 -3.57 1.90
C MET A 65 -7.99 -2.84 3.23
N ARG A 66 -9.23 -2.43 3.52
CA ARG A 66 -9.53 -1.67 4.77
C ARG A 66 -9.35 -2.49 6.05
N THR A 67 -9.40 -3.82 5.95
CA THR A 67 -9.10 -4.73 7.05
C THR A 67 -7.60 -4.97 7.24
N TYR A 68 -6.74 -4.26 6.51
CA TYR A 68 -5.29 -4.31 6.66
C TYR A 68 -4.87 -3.69 8.01
N THR A 69 -5.03 -4.51 9.05
CA THR A 69 -4.91 -4.15 10.47
C THR A 69 -3.76 -4.88 11.17
N VAL A 70 -2.98 -5.66 10.43
CA VAL A 70 -1.82 -6.39 10.96
C VAL A 70 -0.67 -5.42 11.24
#